data_AF-X1URW7-F1
#
_entry.id   AF-X1URW7-F1
#
_cell.length_a   1.000
_cell.length_b   1.000
_cell.length_c   1.000
_cell.angle_alpha   90.00
_cell.angle_beta   90.00
_cell.angle_gamma   90.00
#
_symmetry.space_group_name_H-M   'P 1'
#
loop_
_entity.id
_entity.type
_entity.pdbx_description
1 polymer ?
#
loop_
_entity_poly.entity_id
_entity_poly.type
_entity_poly.pdbx_seq_one_letter_code
_entity_poly.pdbx_strand_id
1 'polypeptide(L)' 'CHGDHDEGESELAVGKALKGWRERVYLSTKMPTWIVEKKDDYRRFLEEQLERLKVEYIDFYHFHFLNEDNFKNI' A
#
# COMPACT_ATOMS: atom_id res chain seq x y z
N CYS A 1 11.37 -13.16 6.58
CA CYS A 1 10.43 -12.85 5.48
C CYS A 1 8.98 -13.20 5.81
N HIS A 2 8.50 -12.86 7.00
CA HIS A 2 7.08 -12.75 7.37
C HIS A 2 7.02 -11.47 8.22
N GLY A 3 6.30 -10.46 7.79
CA GLY A 3 6.43 -9.12 8.35
C GLY A 3 5.24 -8.25 8.01
N ASP A 4 4.04 -8.72 8.32
CA ASP A 4 2.85 -7.88 8.48
C ASP A 4 2.74 -7.43 9.96
N HIS A 5 3.88 -7.01 10.53
CA HIS A 5 4.03 -6.61 11.94
C HIS A 5 4.54 -5.17 12.08
N ASP A 6 4.36 -4.36 11.04
CA ASP A 6 4.55 -2.92 11.05
C ASP A 6 3.36 -2.32 10.31
N GLU A 7 2.30 -1.98 11.05
CA GLU A 7 1.04 -1.38 10.57
C GLU A 7 1.28 0.00 9.92
N GLY A 8 1.95 0.03 8.77
CA GLY A 8 2.26 1.26 8.05
C GLY A 8 3.52 2.01 8.53
N GLU A 9 4.27 1.53 9.53
CA GLU A 9 5.50 2.21 10.00
C GLU A 9 6.56 2.32 8.88
N SER A 10 6.67 1.31 8.02
CA SER A 10 7.53 1.38 6.84
C SER A 10 7.08 2.50 5.88
N GLU A 11 5.76 2.66 5.68
CA GLU A 11 5.21 3.72 4.84
C GLU A 11 5.46 5.10 5.43
N LEU A 12 5.35 5.25 6.76
CA LEU A 12 5.70 6.50 7.46
C LEU A 12 7.18 6.84 7.33
N ALA A 13 8.07 5.86 7.46
CA ALA A 13 9.51 6.04 7.29
C ALA A 13 9.87 6.41 5.86
N VAL A 14 9.32 5.70 4.87
CA VAL A 14 9.50 6.01 3.44
C VAL A 14 8.93 7.38 3.11
N GLY A 15 7.75 7.74 3.61
CA GLY A 15 7.14 9.06 3.38
C GLY A 15 8.01 10.22 3.87
N LYS A 16 8.72 10.04 5.00
CA LYS A 16 9.73 11.02 5.46
C LYS A 16 10.93 11.10 4.49
N ALA A 17 11.40 9.97 3.98
CA ALA A 17 12.54 9.89 3.06
C ALA A 17 12.23 10.44 1.64
N LEU A 18 10.98 10.33 1.18
CA LEU A 18 10.55 10.80 -0.15
C LEU A 18 10.54 12.33 -0.29
N LYS A 19 10.58 13.09 0.81
CA LYS A 19 10.56 14.56 0.77
C LYS A 19 11.77 15.09 0.01
N GLY A 20 11.52 15.70 -1.16
CA GLY A 20 12.57 16.22 -2.07
C GLY A 20 13.10 15.21 -3.09
N TRP A 21 12.64 13.96 -3.04
CA TRP A 21 13.07 12.87 -3.93
C TRP A 21 11.94 12.29 -4.78
N ARG A 22 10.67 12.71 -4.58
CA ARG A 22 9.49 12.12 -5.21
C ARG A 22 9.59 11.97 -6.74
N GLU A 23 10.10 12.98 -7.43
CA GLU A 23 10.24 12.99 -8.90
C GLU A 23 11.46 12.19 -9.41
N ARG A 24 12.30 11.69 -8.50
CA ARG A 24 13.56 11.01 -8.82
C ARG A 24 13.50 9.50 -8.54
N VAL A 25 12.38 9.01 -8.02
CA VAL A 25 12.19 7.62 -7.63
C VAL A 25 10.82 7.13 -8.08
N TYR A 26 10.75 5.85 -8.39
CA TYR A 26 9.47 5.17 -8.56
C TYR A 26 9.05 4.55 -7.24
N LEU A 27 7.81 4.82 -6.84
CA LEU A 27 7.24 4.33 -5.59
C LEU A 27 6.33 3.13 -5.86
N SER A 28 6.61 2.02 -5.19
CA SER A 28 5.77 0.83 -5.22
C SER A 28 5.29 0.49 -3.81
N THR A 29 4.00 0.20 -3.67
CA THR A 29 3.43 -0.41 -2.44
C THR A 29 2.51 -1.58 -2.79
N LYS A 30 2.04 -2.28 -1.77
CA LYS A 30 1.22 -3.49 -1.89
C LYS A 30 -0.04 -3.35 -1.04
N MET A 31 -1.19 -3.73 -1.60
CA MET A 31 -2.44 -3.84 -0.88
C MET A 31 -2.49 -5.18 -0.12
N PRO A 32 -2.79 -5.18 1.19
CA PRO A 32 -2.95 -6.40 1.98
C PRO A 32 -4.27 -7.10 1.62
N THR A 33 -4.23 -8.04 0.69
CA THR A 33 -5.42 -8.70 0.13
C THR A 33 -6.20 -9.58 1.12
N TRP A 34 -5.54 -10.05 2.18
CA TRP A 34 -6.16 -10.92 3.20
C TRP A 34 -7.10 -10.18 4.16
N ILE A 35 -7.09 -8.84 4.20
CA ILE A 35 -8.02 -8.02 4.99
C ILE A 35 -9.05 -7.27 4.12
N VAL A 36 -9.17 -7.63 2.84
CA VAL A 36 -10.22 -7.09 1.96
C VAL A 36 -11.51 -7.86 2.22
N GLU A 37 -12.53 -7.15 2.72
CA GLU A 37 -13.87 -7.72 2.97
C GLU A 37 -14.85 -7.37 1.86
N LYS A 38 -14.65 -6.20 1.22
CA LYS A 38 -15.49 -5.72 0.12
C LYS A 38 -14.67 -4.90 -0.87
N LYS A 39 -15.18 -4.78 -2.10
CA LYS A 39 -14.56 -4.01 -3.18
C LYS A 39 -14.17 -2.57 -2.81
N ASP A 40 -14.97 -1.92 -1.96
CA ASP A 40 -14.70 -0.54 -1.52
C ASP A 40 -13.46 -0.42 -0.61
N ASP A 41 -13.00 -1.51 0.02
CA ASP A 41 -11.81 -1.47 0.88
C ASP A 41 -10.53 -1.15 0.10
N TYR A 42 -10.46 -1.50 -1.19
CA TYR A 42 -9.35 -1.10 -2.06
C TYR A 42 -9.11 0.41 -2.02
N ARG A 43 -10.20 1.19 -2.12
CA ARG A 43 -10.11 2.65 -2.15
C ARG A 43 -9.64 3.18 -0.80
N ARG A 44 -10.19 2.65 0.28
CA ARG A 44 -9.82 3.00 1.66
C ARG A 44 -8.33 2.70 1.91
N PHE A 45 -7.84 1.52 1.57
CA PHE A 45 -6.43 1.16 1.75
C PHE A 45 -5.52 2.05 0.93
N LEU A 46 -5.87 2.33 -0.33
CA LEU A 46 -5.08 3.25 -1.16
C LEU A 46 -5.00 4.64 -0.53
N GLU A 47 -6.11 5.20 -0.05
CA GLU A 47 -6.14 6.53 0.58
C GLU A 47 -5.30 6.57 1.86
N GLU A 48 -5.43 5.57 2.73
CA GLU A 48 -4.62 5.45 3.94
C GLU A 48 -3.11 5.34 3.62
N GLN A 49 -2.75 4.58 2.57
CA GLN A 49 -1.36 4.44 2.14
C GLN A 49 -0.80 5.74 1.56
N LEU A 50 -1.58 6.47 0.76
CA LEU A 50 -1.20 7.78 0.23
C LEU A 50 -0.97 8.79 1.38
N GLU A 51 -1.81 8.78 2.41
CA GLU A 51 -1.67 9.64 3.59
C GLU A 51 -0.39 9.31 4.37
N ARG A 52 -0.13 8.04 4.67
CA ARG A 52 1.08 7.61 5.39
C ARG A 52 2.36 7.92 4.61
N LEU A 53 2.34 7.70 3.29
CA LEU A 53 3.47 7.99 2.38
C LEU A 53 3.62 9.48 2.09
N LYS A 54 2.60 10.30 2.36
CA LYS A 54 2.55 11.74 2.07
C LYS A 54 2.78 12.06 0.59
N VAL A 55 2.11 11.32 -0.28
CA VAL A 55 2.19 11.47 -1.74
C VAL A 55 0.79 11.52 -2.36
N GLU A 56 0.69 12.11 -3.55
CA GLU A 56 -0.59 12.19 -4.28
C GLU A 56 -0.85 10.95 -5.15
N TYR A 57 0.20 10.22 -5.52
CA TYR A 57 0.10 9.03 -6.35
C TYR A 57 1.22 8.02 -6.05
N ILE A 58 0.94 6.76 -6.35
CA ILE A 58 1.88 5.62 -6.29
C ILE A 58 2.09 5.11 -7.72
N ASP A 59 3.35 4.91 -8.11
CA ASP A 59 3.70 4.51 -9.48
C ASP A 59 3.27 3.07 -9.78
N PHE A 60 3.46 2.17 -8.82
CA PHE A 60 3.10 0.76 -8.95
C PHE A 60 2.34 0.24 -7.74
N TYR A 61 1.09 -0.16 -7.93
CA TYR A 61 0.22 -0.67 -6.89
C TYR A 61 -0.03 -2.17 -7.07
N HIS A 62 0.46 -2.97 -6.13
CA HIS A 62 0.44 -4.43 -6.25
C HIS A 62 -0.58 -5.05 -5.31
N PHE A 63 -1.08 -6.22 -5.67
CA PHE A 63 -1.72 -7.12 -4.70
C PHE A 63 -0.62 -7.88 -3.96
N HIS A 64 -0.59 -7.78 -2.63
CA HIS A 64 0.49 -8.38 -1.85
C HIS A 64 0.48 -9.92 -1.98
N PHE A 65 -0.71 -10.51 -2.10
CA PHE A 65 -0.86 -11.94 -2.26
C PHE A 65 -2.17 -12.27 -2.99
N LEU A 66 -2.19 -13.24 -3.90
CA LEU A 66 -3.43 -13.67 -4.56
C LEU A 66 -3.58 -15.18 -4.41
N ASN A 67 -4.75 -15.62 -3.94
CA ASN A 67 -5.23 -16.99 -3.94
C ASN A 67 -6.72 -17.02 -4.28
N GLU A 68 -7.31 -18.21 -4.41
CA GLU A 68 -8.73 -18.32 -4.79
C GLU A 68 -9.66 -17.61 -3.80
N ASP A 69 -9.34 -17.65 -2.51
CA ASP A 69 -10.21 -17.13 -1.45
C ASP A 69 -10.20 -15.59 -1.40
N ASN A 70 -9.03 -14.97 -1.48
CA ASN A 70 -8.92 -13.52 -1.44
C ASN A 70 -9.30 -12.86 -2.78
N PHE A 71 -9.27 -13.59 -3.89
CA PHE A 71 -9.71 -13.08 -5.18
C PHE A 71 -11.24 -12.93 -5.26
N LYS A 72 -12.02 -13.71 -4.51
CA LYS A 72 -13.50 -13.63 -4.51
C LYS A 72 -14.03 -12.30 -4.00
N ASN A 73 -13.27 -11.61 -3.16
CA ASN A 73 -13.68 -10.36 -2.51
C ASN A 73 -13.10 -9.10 -3.18
N ILE A 74 -12.27 -9.27 -4.22
CA ILE A 74 -11.61 -8.20 -4.99
C ILE A 74 -12.43 -7.84 -6.23
#